data_AF-A0A229GPH5-F1
#
_entry.id   AF-A0A229GPH5-F1
#
_cell.length_a   1.000
_cell.length_b   1.000
_cell.length_c   1.000
_cell.angle_alpha   90.00
_cell.angle_beta   90.00
_cell.angle_gamma   90.00
#
_symmetry.space_group_name_H-M   'P 1'
#
loop_
_entity.id
_entity.type
_entity.pdbx_description
1 polymer ?
#
loop_
_entity_poly.entity_id
_entity_poly.type
_entity_poly.pdbx_seq_one_letter_code
_entity_poly.pdbx_strand_id
1 'polypeptide(L)'
;MVTAAAAGLAAAATSPAQATGTRARFHTAGRVKNTADGLVQYTWPGIYFEGRFRGTGVGVVLDDADNDYDVQIDGTTAATLVTPGRTTSWIGGLPDTEHRVRLVKRTESPWAVGRFGGFVAAPGGAVLAAPRARSRQIEFIGDSFTAGYGNVSGTRDCSSNGGVNRNTNADLAFGALTARRLDADYQLNAYSGRGMVRNYNGSSPDTDFRTYYDRALLNVDGDVWRKPHTWRQRVVVLGLGINDFSTPLNPGERWTTQDQLIAAYESAYHGFLDKLRARSGPGTFLVVSATDLANTTAFAETALRIVQERNRRGDTRVRHWHYDGSALDRLGCDWHPSAHDHRIISGQLDDYLAALPLRW
;
A
#
# COMPACT_ATOMS: atom_id res chain seq x y z
N MET A 1 16.46 72.27 -0.62
CA MET A 1 15.59 71.15 -0.22
C MET A 1 15.59 70.16 -1.36
N VAL A 2 16.28 69.03 -1.18
CA VAL A 2 16.45 67.98 -2.19
C VAL A 2 15.53 66.84 -1.77
N THR A 3 14.53 66.51 -2.57
CA THR A 3 13.67 65.33 -2.37
C THR A 3 14.19 64.19 -3.23
N ALA A 4 14.76 63.18 -2.58
CA ALA A 4 15.15 61.92 -3.19
C ALA A 4 13.93 60.99 -3.27
N ALA A 5 13.63 60.49 -4.47
CA ALA A 5 12.66 59.42 -4.69
C ALA A 5 13.42 58.08 -4.71
N ALA A 6 13.14 57.21 -3.74
CA ALA A 6 13.68 55.85 -3.69
C ALA A 6 12.85 54.94 -4.61
N ALA A 7 13.48 54.36 -5.63
CA ALA A 7 12.90 53.32 -6.46
C ALA A 7 13.04 51.97 -5.74
N GLY A 8 11.90 51.37 -5.33
CA GLY A 8 11.85 50.03 -4.78
C GLY A 8 12.00 48.96 -5.86
N LEU A 9 12.98 48.07 -5.70
CA LEU A 9 13.13 46.85 -6.48
C LEU A 9 12.04 45.85 -6.06
N ALA A 10 11.01 45.69 -6.88
CA ALA A 10 10.07 44.59 -6.76
C ALA A 10 10.73 43.32 -7.32
N ALA A 11 11.12 42.40 -6.44
CA ALA A 11 11.50 41.05 -6.82
C ALA A 11 10.25 40.30 -7.30
N ALA A 12 10.10 40.17 -8.62
CA ALA A 12 9.07 39.35 -9.22
C ALA A 12 9.34 37.88 -8.90
N ALA A 13 8.46 37.26 -8.10
CA ALA A 13 8.43 35.82 -7.91
C ALA A 13 8.14 35.15 -9.26
N THR A 14 9.13 34.45 -9.81
CA THR A 14 8.95 33.61 -10.99
C THR A 14 8.10 32.40 -10.61
N SER A 15 6.86 32.37 -11.12
CA SER A 15 6.04 31.16 -11.14
C SER A 15 6.80 30.00 -11.77
N PRO A 16 6.72 28.76 -11.25
CA PRO A 16 7.32 27.62 -11.91
C PRO A 16 6.66 27.45 -13.27
N ALA A 17 7.46 27.59 -14.33
CA ALA A 17 7.02 27.33 -15.69
C ALA A 17 6.43 25.92 -15.77
N GLN A 18 5.25 25.82 -16.39
CA GLN A 18 4.62 24.54 -16.73
C GLN A 18 5.59 23.69 -17.53
N ALA A 19 6.10 22.62 -16.91
CA ALA A 19 6.81 21.55 -17.60
C ALA A 19 5.79 20.57 -18.20
N THR A 20 5.04 21.01 -19.20
CA THR A 20 4.33 20.10 -20.11
C THR A 20 5.35 19.39 -20.98
N GLY A 21 5.91 18.27 -20.50
CA GLY A 21 6.72 17.37 -21.33
C GLY A 21 7.92 16.68 -20.67
N THR A 22 8.22 16.91 -19.39
CA THR A 22 9.29 16.16 -18.72
C THR A 22 8.78 14.79 -18.31
N ARG A 23 9.31 13.74 -18.94
CA ARG A 23 9.13 12.35 -18.46
C ARG A 23 9.45 12.32 -16.98
N ALA A 24 8.54 11.78 -16.16
CA ALA A 24 8.74 11.69 -14.71
C ALA A 24 10.13 11.13 -14.41
N ARG A 25 10.88 11.82 -13.54
CA ARG A 25 12.26 11.46 -13.16
C ARG A 25 12.31 10.43 -12.03
N PHE A 26 11.17 9.84 -11.71
CA PHE A 26 11.01 8.76 -10.75
C PHE A 26 10.11 7.66 -11.32
N HIS A 27 10.20 6.48 -10.72
CA HIS A 27 9.33 5.33 -10.95
C HIS A 27 8.40 5.16 -9.75
N THR A 28 7.16 4.77 -10.01
CA THR A 28 6.19 4.32 -9.01
C THR A 28 5.22 3.33 -9.66
N ALA A 29 4.80 2.32 -8.89
CA ALA A 29 3.77 1.38 -9.31
C ALA A 29 2.47 1.53 -8.52
N GLY A 30 2.47 2.37 -7.49
CA GLY A 30 1.33 2.62 -6.63
C GLY A 30 0.15 3.30 -7.33
N ARG A 31 -1.01 3.30 -6.67
CA ARG A 31 -2.18 4.06 -7.15
C ARG A 31 -2.01 5.52 -6.77
N VAL A 32 -1.68 6.33 -7.76
CA VAL A 32 -1.39 7.76 -7.60
C VAL A 32 -2.17 8.61 -8.59
N LYS A 33 -2.35 9.90 -8.31
CA LYS A 33 -2.92 10.91 -9.24
C LYS A 33 -1.93 12.05 -9.44
N ASN A 34 -1.67 12.41 -10.68
CA ASN A 34 -0.92 13.63 -11.00
C ASN A 34 -1.83 14.86 -10.83
N THR A 35 -1.28 15.94 -10.30
CA THR A 35 -1.97 17.23 -10.16
C THR A 35 -1.44 18.24 -11.16
N ALA A 36 -2.22 19.30 -11.42
CA ALA A 36 -1.88 20.33 -12.41
C ALA A 36 -0.62 21.14 -12.04
N ASP A 37 -0.29 21.21 -10.75
CA ASP A 37 0.93 21.84 -10.23
C ASP A 37 2.16 20.91 -10.29
N GLY A 38 2.05 19.74 -10.91
CA GLY A 38 3.17 18.82 -11.14
C GLY A 38 3.48 17.88 -9.98
N LEU A 39 2.70 17.92 -8.90
CA LEU A 39 2.82 17.00 -7.77
C LEU A 39 2.08 15.68 -8.03
N VAL A 40 2.34 14.69 -7.19
CA VAL A 40 1.67 13.39 -7.18
C VAL A 40 0.94 13.20 -5.86
N GLN A 41 -0.35 12.89 -5.92
CA GLN A 41 -1.22 12.61 -4.78
C GLN A 41 -1.44 11.10 -4.59
N TYR A 42 -1.52 10.66 -3.33
CA TYR A 42 -1.71 9.26 -2.96
C TYR A 42 -2.25 9.10 -1.54
N THR A 43 -2.86 7.94 -1.25
CA THR A 43 -3.48 7.64 0.07
C THR A 43 -3.23 6.20 0.52
N TRP A 44 -3.24 5.23 -0.40
CA TRP A 44 -2.95 3.83 -0.12
C TRP A 44 -1.61 3.64 0.65
N PRO A 45 -1.49 2.63 1.51
CA PRO A 45 -0.25 2.34 2.23
C PRO A 45 0.86 1.86 1.27
N GLY A 46 2.12 1.98 1.71
CA GLY A 46 3.27 1.41 1.00
C GLY A 46 3.58 2.05 -0.36
N ILE A 47 2.98 3.19 -0.70
CA ILE A 47 3.31 3.95 -1.92
C ILE A 47 4.79 4.32 -1.87
N TYR A 48 5.48 4.04 -2.97
CA TYR A 48 6.90 4.31 -3.10
C TYR A 48 7.22 5.10 -4.37
N PHE A 49 8.33 5.83 -4.30
CA PHE A 49 8.93 6.56 -5.41
C PHE A 49 10.40 6.20 -5.48
N GLU A 50 10.87 5.79 -6.66
CA GLU A 50 12.27 5.40 -6.87
C GLU A 50 12.92 6.31 -7.90
N GLY A 51 14.09 6.83 -7.58
CA GLY A 51 14.85 7.76 -8.41
C GLY A 51 16.31 7.36 -8.52
N ARG A 52 17.02 8.04 -9.42
CA ARG A 52 18.48 7.96 -9.54
C ARG A 52 19.04 9.37 -9.60
N PHE A 53 20.19 9.58 -8.99
CA PHE A 53 20.89 10.85 -9.03
C PHE A 53 22.40 10.61 -9.07
N ARG A 54 23.15 11.60 -9.55
CA ARG A 54 24.60 11.69 -9.35
C ARG A 54 24.89 12.91 -8.49
N GLY A 55 25.76 12.78 -7.50
CA GLY A 55 26.16 13.87 -6.61
C GLY A 55 26.25 13.43 -5.15
N THR A 56 26.56 14.38 -4.27
CA THR A 56 26.83 14.16 -2.84
C THR A 56 25.58 14.21 -1.94
N GLY A 57 24.40 14.39 -2.53
CA GLY A 57 23.14 14.44 -1.79
C GLY A 57 21.90 14.56 -2.67
N VAL A 58 20.75 14.27 -2.07
CA VAL A 58 19.42 14.31 -2.68
C VAL A 58 18.39 14.90 -1.72
N GLY A 59 17.53 15.76 -2.25
CA GLY A 59 16.36 16.30 -1.57
C GLY A 59 15.10 15.55 -2.01
N VAL A 60 14.21 15.28 -1.06
CA VAL A 60 12.90 14.68 -1.27
C VAL A 60 11.84 15.76 -1.02
N VAL A 61 11.11 16.16 -2.06
CA VAL A 61 10.09 17.22 -1.97
C VAL A 61 8.75 16.62 -1.54
N LEU A 62 8.24 17.03 -0.38
CA LEU A 62 7.00 16.53 0.22
C LEU A 62 6.07 17.67 0.65
N ASP A 63 4.78 17.39 0.61
CA ASP A 63 3.70 18.18 1.21
C ASP A 63 2.73 17.20 1.87
N ASP A 64 3.11 16.75 3.08
CA ASP A 64 2.40 15.71 3.82
C ASP A 64 2.67 15.79 5.33
N ALA A 65 1.65 16.20 6.09
CA ALA A 65 1.72 16.35 7.54
C ALA A 65 1.15 15.14 8.31
N ASP A 66 0.74 14.08 7.62
CA ASP A 66 0.01 12.94 8.21
C ASP A 66 0.82 11.64 8.16
N ASN A 67 1.74 11.52 7.20
CA ASN A 67 2.43 10.26 6.93
C ASN A 67 3.90 10.25 7.31
N ASP A 68 4.35 9.06 7.72
CA ASP A 68 5.75 8.76 7.93
C ASP A 68 6.32 8.03 6.72
N TYR A 69 7.61 8.25 6.48
CA TYR A 69 8.33 7.74 5.33
C TYR A 69 9.69 7.18 5.73
N ASP A 70 10.15 6.15 5.02
CA ASP A 70 11.57 5.81 5.00
C ASP A 70 12.19 6.32 3.70
N VAL A 71 13.39 6.91 3.81
CA VAL A 71 14.25 7.27 2.67
C VAL A 71 15.43 6.32 2.66
N GLN A 72 15.56 5.57 1.57
CA GLN A 72 16.62 4.60 1.35
C GLN A 72 17.57 5.13 0.27
N ILE A 73 18.88 5.06 0.53
CA ILE A 73 19.96 5.32 -0.43
C ILE A 73 20.68 4.00 -0.70
N ASP A 74 20.77 3.61 -1.97
CA ASP A 74 21.42 2.37 -2.42
C ASP A 74 20.96 1.10 -1.66
N GLY A 75 19.67 1.07 -1.32
CA GLY A 75 19.03 -0.05 -0.62
C GLY A 75 19.14 -0.02 0.91
N THR A 76 19.81 0.99 1.49
CA THR A 76 19.94 1.16 2.94
C THR A 76 19.09 2.33 3.42
N THR A 77 18.32 2.16 4.50
CA THR A 77 17.56 3.27 5.12
C THR A 77 18.53 4.32 5.66
N ALA A 78 18.48 5.52 5.09
CA ALA A 78 19.31 6.66 5.47
C ALA A 78 18.57 7.61 6.44
N ALA A 79 17.23 7.69 6.35
CA ALA A 79 16.41 8.47 7.25
C ALA A 79 14.98 7.93 7.35
N THR A 80 14.33 8.20 8.47
CA THR A 80 12.87 8.12 8.63
C THR A 80 12.33 9.53 8.79
N LEU A 81 11.43 9.94 7.91
CA LEU A 81 10.78 11.25 7.95
C LEU A 81 9.44 11.10 8.67
N VAL A 82 9.27 11.86 9.75
CA VAL A 82 8.08 11.80 10.60
C VAL A 82 7.20 13.02 10.28
N THR A 83 6.04 12.79 9.65
CA THR A 83 5.05 13.84 9.30
C THR A 83 5.71 15.13 8.79
N PRO A 84 6.45 15.07 7.66
CA PRO A 84 7.39 16.12 7.26
C PRO A 84 6.74 17.48 6.90
N GLY A 85 5.42 17.52 6.70
CA GLY A 85 4.71 18.68 6.23
C GLY A 85 5.15 19.10 4.83
N ARG A 86 5.07 20.41 4.55
CA ARG A 86 5.54 20.98 3.29
C ARG A 86 7.02 21.35 3.39
N THR A 87 7.88 20.52 2.82
CA THR A 87 9.34 20.68 2.94
C THR A 87 10.12 19.98 1.82
N THR A 88 11.43 20.23 1.77
CA THR A 88 12.40 19.38 1.08
C THR A 88 13.33 18.75 2.12
N SER A 89 13.21 17.44 2.32
CA SER A 89 14.06 16.68 3.25
C SER A 89 15.35 16.28 2.55
N TRP A 90 16.50 16.74 3.04
CA TRP A 90 17.81 16.53 2.44
C TRP A 90 18.57 15.37 3.08
N ILE A 91 19.08 14.47 2.24
CA ILE A 91 20.08 13.45 2.60
C ILE A 91 21.38 13.82 1.91
N GLY A 92 22.43 14.10 2.70
CA GLY A 92 23.74 14.53 2.20
C GLY A 92 24.89 13.72 2.79
N GLY A 93 26.13 14.15 2.52
CA GLY A 93 27.32 13.44 2.98
C GLY A 93 27.60 12.15 2.21
N LEU A 94 27.06 12.03 1.00
CA LEU A 94 27.27 10.88 0.13
C LEU A 94 28.52 11.08 -0.74
N PRO A 95 29.20 9.99 -1.16
CA PRO A 95 30.23 10.05 -2.19
C PRO A 95 29.72 10.70 -3.48
N ASP A 96 30.57 11.38 -4.25
CA ASP A 96 30.16 11.96 -5.54
C ASP A 96 30.09 10.89 -6.64
N THR A 97 29.03 10.07 -6.60
CA THR A 97 28.82 8.96 -7.55
C THR A 97 27.35 8.86 -7.98
N GLU A 98 26.99 7.86 -8.79
CA GLU A 98 25.57 7.56 -9.06
C GLU A 98 24.96 6.78 -7.88
N HIS A 99 23.80 7.23 -7.42
CA HIS A 99 23.05 6.67 -6.32
C HIS A 99 21.61 6.37 -6.73
N ARG A 100 21.00 5.40 -6.05
CA ARG A 100 19.56 5.14 -6.07
C ARG A 100 18.92 5.70 -4.82
N VAL A 101 17.78 6.37 -4.99
CA VAL A 101 16.94 6.83 -3.88
C VAL A 101 15.59 6.14 -3.94
N ARG A 102 15.07 5.69 -2.81
CA ARG A 102 13.71 5.18 -2.65
C ARG A 102 13.05 5.88 -1.47
N LEU A 103 11.95 6.57 -1.74
CA LEU A 103 11.03 7.04 -0.72
C LEU A 103 9.90 6.03 -0.61
N VAL A 104 9.53 5.60 0.60
CA VAL A 104 8.37 4.73 0.81
C VAL A 104 7.53 5.19 1.99
N LYS A 105 6.22 5.28 1.76
CA LYS A 105 5.20 5.59 2.76
C LYS A 105 5.02 4.42 3.72
N ARG A 106 5.22 4.67 5.01
CA ARG A 106 5.06 3.70 6.09
C ARG A 106 3.61 3.60 6.57
N THR A 107 3.01 4.76 6.82
CA THR A 107 1.72 4.89 7.50
C THR A 107 0.53 4.52 6.61
N GLU A 108 -0.53 4.00 7.21
CA GLU A 108 -1.86 3.92 6.60
C GLU A 108 -2.69 5.15 6.99
N SER A 109 -3.23 5.86 5.99
CA SER A 109 -3.91 7.15 6.20
C SER A 109 -5.01 7.38 5.15
N PRO A 110 -6.06 6.54 5.15
CA PRO A 110 -7.13 6.61 4.16
C PRO A 110 -7.87 7.95 4.13
N TRP A 111 -7.76 8.76 5.18
CA TRP A 111 -8.36 10.10 5.31
C TRP A 111 -7.47 11.25 4.81
N ALA A 112 -6.16 11.05 4.68
CA ALA A 112 -5.20 12.12 4.40
C ALA A 112 -4.41 11.88 3.11
N VAL A 113 -4.34 12.89 2.26
CA VAL A 113 -3.61 12.83 0.99
C VAL A 113 -2.16 13.21 1.22
N GLY A 114 -1.25 12.28 0.91
CA GLY A 114 0.17 12.60 0.76
C GLY A 114 0.47 13.20 -0.61
N ARG A 115 1.43 14.13 -0.66
CA ARG A 115 1.88 14.75 -1.91
C ARG A 115 3.39 14.69 -2.06
N PHE A 116 3.84 14.27 -3.24
CA PHE A 116 5.25 14.18 -3.60
C PHE A 116 5.56 15.08 -4.79
N GLY A 117 6.58 15.93 -4.63
CA GLY A 117 7.06 16.87 -5.65
C GLY A 117 8.25 16.39 -6.47
N GLY A 118 8.78 15.20 -6.18
CA GLY A 118 9.95 14.67 -6.88
C GLY A 118 11.23 14.66 -6.05
N PHE A 119 12.30 14.19 -6.68
CA PHE A 119 13.66 14.25 -6.16
C PHE A 119 14.39 15.46 -6.74
N VAL A 120 15.26 16.08 -5.96
CA VAL A 120 16.17 17.14 -6.39
C VAL A 120 17.60 16.77 -5.99
N ALA A 121 18.60 17.08 -6.81
CA ALA A 121 19.99 16.82 -6.45
C ALA A 121 20.57 17.97 -5.63
N ALA A 122 21.54 17.69 -4.76
CA ALA A 122 22.33 18.73 -4.10
C ALA A 122 23.09 19.58 -5.15
N PRO A 123 23.51 20.82 -4.82
CA PRO A 123 24.27 21.66 -5.74
C PRO A 123 25.48 20.91 -6.34
N GLY A 124 25.63 20.99 -7.66
CA GLY A 124 26.66 20.26 -8.42
C GLY A 124 26.26 18.84 -8.84
N GLY A 125 25.14 18.31 -8.35
CA GLY A 125 24.57 17.02 -8.76
C GLY A 125 23.50 17.13 -9.84
N ALA A 126 22.97 15.97 -10.25
CA ALA A 126 21.87 15.88 -11.21
C ALA A 126 20.95 14.70 -10.93
N VAL A 127 19.63 14.91 -11.08
CA VAL A 127 18.64 13.82 -11.12
C VAL A 127 18.71 13.15 -12.49
N LEU A 128 18.85 11.82 -12.50
CA LEU A 128 19.01 11.02 -13.70
C LEU A 128 17.65 10.54 -14.23
N ALA A 129 17.66 9.74 -15.29
CA ALA A 129 16.45 9.07 -15.75
C ALA A 129 15.93 8.09 -14.69
N ALA A 130 14.60 8.03 -14.53
CA ALA A 130 13.94 7.09 -13.64
C ALA A 130 14.48 5.64 -13.82
N PRO A 131 14.55 4.85 -12.74
CA PRO A 131 14.86 3.43 -12.88
C PRO A 131 13.81 2.73 -13.75
N ARG A 132 14.20 1.61 -14.38
CA ARG A 132 13.27 0.82 -15.19
C ARG A 132 12.24 0.18 -14.26
N ALA A 133 10.98 0.17 -14.70
CA ALA A 133 9.95 -0.63 -14.05
C ALA A 133 10.35 -2.11 -14.05
N ARG A 134 9.94 -2.81 -12.99
CA ARG A 134 10.22 -4.24 -12.84
C ARG A 134 9.33 -5.02 -13.80
N SER A 135 9.82 -6.15 -14.29
CA SER A 135 9.04 -7.04 -15.17
C SER A 135 7.95 -7.79 -14.40
N ARG A 136 8.17 -8.00 -13.10
CA ARG A 136 7.25 -8.69 -12.20
C ARG A 136 6.37 -7.68 -11.48
N GLN A 137 5.07 -7.97 -11.39
CA GLN A 137 4.08 -7.09 -10.77
C GLN A 137 3.08 -7.91 -9.96
N ILE A 138 2.88 -7.51 -8.70
CA ILE A 138 1.98 -8.17 -7.74
C ILE A 138 1.04 -7.14 -7.12
N GLU A 139 -0.23 -7.47 -7.02
CA GLU A 139 -1.20 -6.68 -6.26
C GLU A 139 -1.57 -7.41 -4.98
N PHE A 140 -1.55 -6.70 -3.85
CA PHE A 140 -2.03 -7.20 -2.58
C PHE A 140 -3.29 -6.42 -2.20
N ILE A 141 -4.34 -7.16 -1.86
CA ILE A 141 -5.64 -6.65 -1.47
C ILE A 141 -5.95 -7.20 -0.09
N GLY A 142 -6.26 -6.34 0.87
CA GLY A 142 -6.59 -6.83 2.20
C GLY A 142 -6.91 -5.77 3.23
N ASP A 143 -6.85 -6.20 4.48
CA ASP A 143 -7.12 -5.39 5.65
C ASP A 143 -5.82 -4.97 6.37
N SER A 144 -5.88 -4.82 7.69
CA SER A 144 -4.78 -4.40 8.56
C SER A 144 -3.54 -5.29 8.46
N PHE A 145 -3.72 -6.58 8.17
CA PHE A 145 -2.60 -7.51 8.00
C PHE A 145 -1.84 -7.20 6.71
N THR A 146 -2.53 -6.74 5.66
CA THR A 146 -1.88 -6.33 4.41
C THR A 146 -1.30 -4.92 4.52
N ALA A 147 -1.92 -4.04 5.32
CA ALA A 147 -1.44 -2.68 5.56
C ALA A 147 -0.19 -2.62 6.47
N GLY A 148 0.06 -3.66 7.27
CA GLY A 148 1.15 -3.69 8.25
C GLY A 148 0.80 -2.96 9.56
N TYR A 149 -0.47 -2.97 9.95
CA TYR A 149 -0.99 -2.27 11.13
C TYR A 149 -0.17 -2.57 12.38
N GLY A 150 0.44 -1.54 12.95
CA GLY A 150 1.14 -1.64 14.24
C GLY A 150 2.33 -2.60 14.28
N ASN A 151 2.84 -3.03 13.11
CA ASN A 151 3.78 -4.14 13.02
C ASN A 151 5.17 -3.86 13.61
N VAL A 152 5.57 -2.59 13.74
CA VAL A 152 6.87 -2.23 14.32
C VAL A 152 6.77 -1.79 15.79
N SER A 153 5.60 -1.94 16.41
CA SER A 153 5.46 -1.67 17.85
C SER A 153 6.27 -2.65 18.69
N GLY A 154 6.85 -2.16 19.77
CA GLY A 154 7.42 -2.99 20.84
C GLY A 154 6.38 -3.46 21.87
N THR A 155 5.12 -3.02 21.75
CA THR A 155 4.02 -3.31 22.68
C THR A 155 2.70 -3.49 21.95
N ARG A 156 1.78 -4.27 22.52
CA ARG A 156 0.42 -4.41 21.96
C ARG A 156 -0.44 -3.18 22.20
N ASP A 157 -0.31 -2.55 23.36
CA ASP A 157 -0.92 -1.24 23.60
C ASP A 157 -0.01 -0.15 23.05
N CYS A 158 -0.47 0.50 21.98
CA CYS A 158 0.27 1.54 21.27
C CYS A 158 -0.16 2.95 21.68
N SER A 159 -1.10 3.11 22.61
CA SER A 159 -1.61 4.43 23.01
C SER A 159 -0.51 5.35 23.58
N SER A 160 0.50 4.77 24.23
CA SER A 160 1.59 5.49 24.89
C SER A 160 2.84 5.71 24.02
N ASN A 161 2.94 5.09 22.85
CA ASN A 161 4.12 5.14 21.98
C ASN A 161 3.83 5.75 20.61
N GLY A 162 2.91 6.72 20.56
CA GLY A 162 2.54 7.45 19.35
C GLY A 162 1.39 6.83 18.55
N GLY A 163 0.72 5.82 19.10
CA GLY A 163 -0.43 5.17 18.47
C GLY A 163 -0.04 4.28 17.30
N VAL A 164 -1.06 3.70 16.68
CA VAL A 164 -0.92 2.77 15.55
C VAL A 164 -0.17 3.40 14.38
N ASN A 165 -0.43 4.68 14.07
CA ASN A 165 0.15 5.35 12.90
C ASN A 165 1.68 5.38 12.93
N ARG A 166 2.27 5.69 14.10
CA ARG A 166 3.73 5.72 14.30
C ARG A 166 4.35 4.33 14.28
N ASN A 167 3.57 3.32 14.67
CA ASN A 167 3.99 1.93 14.77
C ASN A 167 3.63 1.08 13.55
N THR A 168 3.10 1.68 12.49
CA THR A 168 2.75 1.00 11.23
C THR A 168 3.84 1.25 10.20
N ASN A 169 4.39 0.18 9.63
CA ASN A 169 5.27 0.26 8.47
C ASN A 169 4.86 -0.72 7.37
N ALA A 170 4.16 -0.20 6.36
CA ALA A 170 3.71 -0.93 5.19
C ALA A 170 4.86 -1.49 4.32
N ASP A 171 6.06 -0.88 4.32
CA ASP A 171 7.23 -1.44 3.62
C ASP A 171 7.76 -2.71 4.32
N LEU A 172 7.40 -2.93 5.59
CA LEU A 172 7.72 -4.14 6.35
C LEU A 172 6.52 -5.10 6.45
N ALA A 173 5.40 -4.80 5.78
CA ALA A 173 4.31 -5.76 5.66
C ALA A 173 4.69 -6.91 4.72
N PHE A 174 4.08 -8.08 4.93
CA PHE A 174 4.42 -9.32 4.23
C PHE A 174 4.36 -9.16 2.70
N GLY A 175 3.41 -8.37 2.18
CA GLY A 175 3.26 -8.14 0.75
C GLY A 175 4.44 -7.38 0.13
N ALA A 176 4.87 -6.30 0.77
CA ALA A 176 6.04 -5.54 0.32
C ALA A 176 7.34 -6.37 0.44
N LEU A 177 7.48 -7.14 1.53
CA LEU A 177 8.61 -8.05 1.74
C LEU A 177 8.69 -9.11 0.62
N THR A 178 7.58 -9.79 0.31
CA THR A 178 7.52 -10.80 -0.74
C THR A 178 7.80 -10.19 -2.11
N ALA A 179 7.23 -9.02 -2.41
CA ALA A 179 7.48 -8.35 -3.68
C ALA A 179 8.96 -7.97 -3.87
N ARG A 180 9.62 -7.44 -2.83
CA ARG A 180 11.05 -7.14 -2.89
C ARG A 180 11.91 -8.39 -3.09
N ARG A 181 11.61 -9.49 -2.39
CA ARG A 181 12.31 -10.78 -2.56
C ARG A 181 12.19 -11.30 -3.99
N LEU A 182 11.06 -11.06 -4.64
CA LEU A 182 10.81 -11.43 -6.03
C LEU A 182 11.27 -10.40 -7.05
N ASP A 183 11.91 -9.29 -6.67
CA ASP A 183 12.17 -8.13 -7.54
C ASP A 183 10.93 -7.73 -8.37
N ALA A 184 9.80 -7.57 -7.68
CA ALA A 184 8.52 -7.19 -8.26
C ALA A 184 8.11 -5.79 -7.83
N ASP A 185 7.53 -5.04 -8.77
CA ASP A 185 6.75 -3.87 -8.43
C ASP A 185 5.46 -4.32 -7.72
N TYR A 186 4.98 -3.55 -6.75
CA TYR A 186 3.80 -3.92 -5.98
C TYR A 186 2.81 -2.77 -5.78
N GLN A 187 1.56 -3.16 -5.56
CA GLN A 187 0.53 -2.30 -4.96
C GLN A 187 0.04 -2.94 -3.67
N LEU A 188 0.03 -2.18 -2.56
CA LEU A 188 -0.69 -2.54 -1.35
C LEU A 188 -2.02 -1.78 -1.31
N ASN A 189 -3.07 -2.43 -1.79
CA ASN A 189 -4.42 -1.89 -1.74
C ASN A 189 -5.10 -2.46 -0.49
N ALA A 190 -4.73 -1.90 0.66
CA ALA A 190 -5.18 -2.35 1.97
C ALA A 190 -5.90 -1.25 2.75
N TYR A 191 -6.88 -1.65 3.56
CA TYR A 191 -7.63 -0.77 4.46
C TYR A 191 -7.98 -1.50 5.76
N SER A 192 -7.29 -1.17 6.85
CA SER A 192 -7.52 -1.69 8.20
C SER A 192 -8.98 -1.60 8.65
N GLY A 193 -9.42 -2.65 9.32
CA GLY A 193 -10.78 -2.80 9.84
C GLY A 193 -11.84 -3.10 8.77
N ARG A 194 -11.53 -3.02 7.46
CA ARG A 194 -12.49 -3.29 6.39
C ARG A 194 -12.57 -4.78 6.07
N GLY A 195 -13.79 -5.25 5.79
CA GLY A 195 -14.05 -6.61 5.31
C GLY A 195 -14.65 -6.63 3.90
N MET A 196 -15.00 -7.82 3.44
CA MET A 196 -15.64 -8.01 2.14
C MET A 196 -17.10 -7.52 2.15
N VAL A 197 -17.82 -7.78 3.25
CA VAL A 197 -19.20 -7.32 3.45
C VAL A 197 -19.40 -6.70 4.83
N ARG A 198 -18.65 -7.15 5.83
CA ARG A 198 -18.75 -6.71 7.22
C ARG A 198 -17.39 -6.23 7.71
N ASN A 199 -17.34 -5.03 8.26
CA ASN A 199 -16.12 -4.50 8.86
C ASN A 199 -16.00 -4.96 10.32
N TYR A 200 -14.83 -4.70 10.92
CA TYR A 200 -14.52 -5.11 12.29
C TYR A 200 -15.64 -4.71 13.25
N ASN A 201 -16.14 -5.69 14.01
CA ASN A 201 -17.24 -5.54 14.97
C ASN A 201 -18.51 -4.86 14.42
N GLY A 202 -18.80 -4.98 13.11
CA GLY A 202 -20.00 -4.38 12.50
C GLY A 202 -19.91 -2.87 12.28
N SER A 203 -18.70 -2.30 12.39
CA SER A 203 -18.47 -0.86 12.19
C SER A 203 -18.78 -0.39 10.76
N SER A 204 -19.14 0.89 10.61
CA SER A 204 -19.38 1.54 9.30
C SER A 204 -20.24 0.70 8.33
N PRO A 205 -21.46 0.29 8.71
CA PRO A 205 -22.28 -0.72 8.03
C PRO A 205 -22.71 -0.36 6.59
N ASP A 206 -22.57 0.91 6.21
CA ASP A 206 -22.90 1.44 4.88
C ASP A 206 -21.75 1.31 3.87
N THR A 207 -20.57 0.88 4.32
CA THR A 207 -19.36 0.78 3.49
C THR A 207 -18.58 -0.49 3.79
N ASP A 208 -17.84 -0.99 2.82
CA ASP A 208 -16.93 -2.13 2.98
C ASP A 208 -15.69 -1.91 2.11
N PHE A 209 -14.76 -2.88 2.08
CA PHE A 209 -13.55 -2.75 1.28
C PHE A 209 -13.84 -2.47 -0.20
N ARG A 210 -14.91 -3.07 -0.76
CA ARG A 210 -15.27 -2.95 -2.18
C ARG A 210 -15.69 -1.52 -2.54
N THR A 211 -16.23 -0.75 -1.58
CA THR A 211 -16.52 0.69 -1.72
C THR A 211 -15.29 1.51 -2.08
N TYR A 212 -14.12 1.12 -1.56
CA TYR A 212 -12.87 1.86 -1.72
C TYR A 212 -11.97 1.30 -2.81
N TYR A 213 -12.11 0.01 -3.16
CA TYR A 213 -11.20 -0.67 -4.07
C TYR A 213 -11.06 -0.03 -5.45
N ASP A 214 -12.05 0.71 -5.96
CA ASP A 214 -11.87 1.39 -7.24
C ASP A 214 -11.09 2.70 -7.15
N ARG A 215 -10.89 3.26 -5.96
CA ARG A 215 -10.32 4.61 -5.77
C ARG A 215 -8.81 4.63 -5.97
N ALA A 216 -8.31 5.76 -6.46
CA ALA A 216 -6.90 6.12 -6.40
C ALA A 216 -6.63 6.86 -5.09
N LEU A 217 -7.53 7.77 -4.71
CA LEU A 217 -7.51 8.50 -3.45
C LEU A 217 -8.68 8.03 -2.57
N LEU A 218 -8.37 7.37 -1.48
CA LEU A 218 -9.34 6.76 -0.57
C LEU A 218 -10.32 7.78 0.04
N ASN A 219 -9.84 9.00 0.30
CA ASN A 219 -10.60 10.09 0.90
C ASN A 219 -11.48 10.86 -0.10
N VAL A 220 -11.45 10.54 -1.39
CA VAL A 220 -12.26 11.20 -2.41
C VAL A 220 -13.39 10.29 -2.84
N ASP A 221 -14.62 10.63 -2.45
CA ASP A 221 -15.80 9.86 -2.80
C ASP A 221 -16.05 9.84 -4.31
N GLY A 222 -16.38 8.65 -4.82
CA GLY A 222 -16.57 8.43 -6.26
C GLY A 222 -15.29 8.46 -7.09
N ASP A 223 -14.10 8.61 -6.48
CA ASP A 223 -12.84 8.53 -7.22
C ASP A 223 -12.64 7.16 -7.86
N VAL A 224 -12.03 7.14 -9.04
CA VAL A 224 -11.76 5.91 -9.79
C VAL A 224 -10.33 5.93 -10.30
N TRP A 225 -9.54 4.99 -9.83
CA TRP A 225 -8.21 4.70 -10.33
C TRP A 225 -8.28 4.00 -11.68
N ARG A 226 -7.88 4.75 -12.72
CA ARG A 226 -7.70 4.23 -14.07
C ARG A 226 -6.40 3.43 -14.13
N LYS A 227 -6.52 2.10 -14.24
CA LYS A 227 -5.36 1.21 -14.37
C LYS A 227 -4.53 1.59 -15.59
N PRO A 228 -3.25 1.98 -15.43
CA PRO A 228 -2.39 2.23 -16.59
C PRO A 228 -2.09 0.92 -17.30
N HIS A 229 -1.91 0.96 -18.62
CA HIS A 229 -1.57 -0.23 -19.42
C HIS A 229 -0.22 -0.85 -19.07
N THR A 230 0.63 -0.11 -18.34
CA THR A 230 1.90 -0.54 -17.78
C THR A 230 1.75 -1.36 -16.50
N TRP A 231 0.58 -1.34 -15.85
CA TRP A 231 0.26 -2.21 -14.71
C TRP A 231 -0.48 -3.47 -15.18
N ARG A 232 0.27 -4.57 -15.24
CA ARG A 232 -0.06 -5.92 -15.68
C ARG A 232 0.40 -6.94 -14.64
N GLN A 233 -0.24 -6.90 -13.47
CA GLN A 233 0.01 -7.85 -12.41
C GLN A 233 -0.30 -9.29 -12.84
N ARG A 234 0.61 -10.21 -12.49
CA ARG A 234 0.43 -11.66 -12.74
C ARG A 234 -0.15 -12.40 -11.55
N VAL A 235 -0.05 -11.80 -10.37
CA VAL A 235 -0.60 -12.33 -9.13
C VAL A 235 -1.36 -11.21 -8.43
N VAL A 236 -2.57 -11.51 -7.98
CA VAL A 236 -3.30 -10.74 -6.99
C VAL A 236 -3.43 -11.63 -5.76
N VAL A 237 -2.97 -11.17 -4.59
CA VAL A 237 -3.15 -11.86 -3.30
C VAL A 237 -4.24 -11.13 -2.53
N LEU A 238 -5.29 -11.85 -2.12
CA LEU A 238 -6.50 -11.29 -1.51
C LEU A 238 -6.70 -11.87 -0.11
N GLY A 239 -6.46 -11.07 0.93
CA GLY A 239 -6.72 -11.42 2.33
C GLY A 239 -7.81 -10.53 2.92
N LEU A 240 -9.07 -10.83 2.64
CA LEU A 240 -10.24 -10.15 3.20
C LEU A 240 -11.17 -11.19 3.83
N GLY A 241 -11.49 -11.03 5.11
CA GLY A 241 -12.38 -11.94 5.83
C GLY A 241 -12.13 -11.98 7.33
N ILE A 242 -10.93 -11.57 7.78
CA ILE A 242 -10.64 -11.43 9.22
C ILE A 242 -11.68 -10.52 9.86
N ASN A 243 -11.91 -9.33 9.31
CA ASN A 243 -12.88 -8.37 9.86
C ASN A 243 -14.35 -8.79 9.72
N ASP A 244 -14.66 -9.63 8.72
CA ASP A 244 -16.00 -10.16 8.56
C ASP A 244 -16.34 -11.14 9.71
N PHE A 245 -15.37 -11.97 10.13
CA PHE A 245 -15.62 -13.14 10.99
C PHE A 245 -14.96 -13.11 12.39
N SER A 246 -14.09 -12.15 12.70
CA SER A 246 -13.31 -12.13 13.97
C SER A 246 -14.10 -11.79 15.22
N THR A 247 -15.35 -11.33 15.09
CA THR A 247 -16.22 -10.95 16.20
C THR A 247 -17.60 -11.58 16.03
N PRO A 248 -18.34 -11.86 17.12
CA PRO A 248 -19.76 -12.18 17.04
C PRO A 248 -20.57 -11.09 16.31
N LEU A 249 -21.72 -11.48 15.76
CA LEU A 249 -22.72 -10.54 15.26
C LEU A 249 -23.39 -9.82 16.45
N ASN A 250 -23.48 -8.49 16.37
CA ASN A 250 -24.18 -7.66 17.33
C ASN A 250 -25.67 -7.54 16.98
N PRO A 251 -26.55 -7.32 17.97
CA PRO A 251 -27.95 -6.97 17.71
C PRO A 251 -28.08 -5.74 16.81
N GLY A 252 -28.98 -5.79 15.83
CA GLY A 252 -29.24 -4.69 14.90
C GLY A 252 -28.33 -4.67 13.66
N GLU A 253 -27.37 -5.58 13.55
CA GLU A 253 -26.63 -5.77 12.30
C GLU A 253 -27.51 -6.35 11.19
N ARG A 254 -27.08 -6.15 9.92
CA ARG A 254 -27.81 -6.59 8.72
C ARG A 254 -28.03 -8.11 8.69
N TRP A 255 -27.12 -8.88 9.28
CA TRP A 255 -27.20 -10.34 9.37
C TRP A 255 -27.56 -10.74 10.79
N THR A 256 -28.58 -11.60 10.93
CA THR A 256 -29.03 -12.08 12.24
C THR A 256 -28.49 -13.46 12.58
N THR A 257 -27.89 -14.16 11.61
CA THR A 257 -27.23 -15.46 11.82
C THR A 257 -25.89 -15.53 11.10
N GLN A 258 -25.01 -16.41 11.58
CA GLN A 258 -23.72 -16.66 10.96
C GLN A 258 -23.87 -17.18 9.51
N ASP A 259 -24.86 -18.03 9.25
CA ASP A 259 -25.13 -18.56 7.90
C ASP A 259 -25.50 -17.46 6.91
N GLN A 260 -26.28 -16.46 7.34
CA GLN A 260 -26.62 -15.30 6.51
C GLN A 260 -25.38 -14.46 6.18
N LEU A 261 -24.48 -14.27 7.16
CA LEU A 261 -23.22 -13.56 6.93
C LEU A 261 -22.32 -14.34 5.95
N ILE A 262 -22.18 -15.65 6.12
CA ILE A 262 -21.40 -16.53 5.23
C ILE A 262 -21.95 -16.44 3.79
N ALA A 263 -23.26 -16.59 3.60
CA ALA A 263 -23.88 -16.53 2.27
C ALA A 263 -23.67 -15.16 1.58
N ALA A 264 -23.78 -14.06 2.34
CA ALA A 264 -23.52 -12.72 1.83
C ALA A 264 -22.04 -12.52 1.47
N TYR A 265 -21.13 -12.99 2.33
CA TYR A 265 -19.69 -12.96 2.10
C TYR A 265 -19.32 -13.74 0.83
N GLU A 266 -19.82 -14.97 0.66
CA GLU A 266 -19.54 -15.78 -0.54
C GLU A 266 -20.00 -15.11 -1.83
N SER A 267 -21.25 -14.62 -1.85
CA SER A 267 -21.81 -13.92 -3.00
C SER A 267 -20.98 -12.69 -3.37
N ALA A 268 -20.64 -11.88 -2.36
CA ALA A 268 -19.79 -10.70 -2.52
C ALA A 268 -18.40 -11.04 -3.03
N TYR A 269 -17.77 -12.09 -2.49
CA TYR A 269 -16.44 -12.51 -2.86
C TYR A 269 -16.38 -13.01 -4.29
N HIS A 270 -17.36 -13.81 -4.73
CA HIS A 270 -17.49 -14.23 -6.13
C HIS A 270 -17.60 -13.04 -7.07
N GLY A 271 -18.46 -12.06 -6.75
CA GLY A 271 -18.58 -10.83 -7.54
C GLY A 271 -17.29 -10.01 -7.57
N PHE A 272 -16.53 -9.99 -6.46
CA PHE A 272 -15.23 -9.32 -6.42
C PHE A 272 -14.18 -10.05 -7.25
N LEU A 273 -14.15 -11.38 -7.25
CA LEU A 273 -13.28 -12.18 -8.11
C LEU A 273 -13.61 -11.96 -9.60
N ASP A 274 -14.89 -11.82 -9.97
CA ASP A 274 -15.28 -11.49 -11.34
C ASP A 274 -14.77 -10.11 -11.75
N LYS A 275 -14.89 -9.12 -10.87
CA LYS A 275 -14.32 -7.78 -11.08
C LYS A 275 -12.81 -7.82 -11.28
N LEU A 276 -12.09 -8.58 -10.45
CA LEU A 276 -10.63 -8.73 -10.56
C LEU A 276 -10.21 -9.46 -11.83
N ARG A 277 -10.96 -10.49 -12.21
CA ARG A 277 -10.75 -11.24 -13.45
C ARG A 277 -10.95 -10.33 -14.67
N ALA A 278 -12.00 -9.51 -14.68
CA ALA A 278 -12.23 -8.52 -15.74
C ALA A 278 -11.12 -7.46 -15.80
N ARG A 279 -10.61 -7.01 -14.64
CA ARG A 279 -9.54 -6.00 -14.56
C ARG A 279 -8.16 -6.55 -14.94
N SER A 280 -7.85 -7.78 -14.58
CA SER A 280 -6.49 -8.35 -14.66
C SER A 280 -6.31 -9.30 -15.85
N GLY A 281 -7.41 -9.89 -16.33
CA GLY A 281 -7.44 -10.85 -17.43
C GLY A 281 -7.36 -12.31 -16.97
N PRO A 282 -7.56 -13.26 -17.90
CA PRO A 282 -7.67 -14.69 -17.60
C PRO A 282 -6.34 -15.36 -17.24
N GLY A 283 -5.21 -14.69 -17.46
CA GLY A 283 -3.87 -15.22 -17.17
C GLY A 283 -3.36 -14.97 -15.75
N THR A 284 -3.99 -14.05 -15.01
CA THR A 284 -3.55 -13.66 -13.64
C THR A 284 -3.96 -14.71 -12.63
N PHE A 285 -3.09 -15.04 -11.67
CA PHE A 285 -3.47 -15.84 -10.50
C PHE A 285 -4.17 -14.95 -9.47
N LEU A 286 -5.36 -15.36 -9.04
CA LEU A 286 -6.06 -14.76 -7.92
C LEU A 286 -5.88 -15.68 -6.72
N VAL A 287 -4.99 -15.31 -5.80
CA VAL A 287 -4.66 -16.09 -4.61
C VAL A 287 -5.55 -15.61 -3.47
N VAL A 288 -6.58 -16.37 -3.16
CA VAL A 288 -7.46 -16.14 -2.00
C VAL A 288 -6.71 -16.65 -0.77
N SER A 289 -6.33 -15.70 0.09
CA SER A 289 -5.58 -15.93 1.32
C SER A 289 -6.53 -16.04 2.51
N ALA A 290 -6.26 -17.01 3.39
CA ALA A 290 -6.96 -17.20 4.65
C ALA A 290 -6.01 -17.63 5.76
N THR A 291 -6.45 -17.48 7.01
CA THR A 291 -5.75 -17.95 8.20
C THR A 291 -6.76 -18.30 9.29
N ASP A 292 -6.29 -18.88 10.38
CA ASP A 292 -7.12 -19.29 11.49
C ASP A 292 -7.55 -18.09 12.36
N LEU A 293 -8.84 -18.10 12.72
CA LEU A 293 -9.40 -17.21 13.73
C LEU A 293 -9.71 -18.02 14.98
N ALA A 294 -9.35 -17.49 16.15
CA ALA A 294 -9.50 -18.22 17.41
C ALA A 294 -10.96 -18.55 17.76
N ASN A 295 -11.91 -17.77 17.24
CA ASN A 295 -13.33 -17.88 17.53
C ASN A 295 -14.13 -18.70 16.51
N THR A 296 -13.58 -19.00 15.32
CA THR A 296 -14.34 -19.63 14.24
C THR A 296 -13.46 -20.20 13.13
N THR A 297 -13.91 -21.30 12.51
CA THR A 297 -13.33 -21.84 11.27
C THR A 297 -14.01 -21.28 10.01
N ALA A 298 -15.10 -20.53 10.17
CA ALA A 298 -15.95 -20.08 9.06
C ALA A 298 -15.17 -19.30 7.99
N PHE A 299 -14.20 -18.48 8.39
CA PHE A 299 -13.38 -17.73 7.44
C PHE A 299 -12.57 -18.67 6.52
N ALA A 300 -11.75 -19.54 7.09
CA ALA A 300 -10.88 -20.45 6.34
C ALA A 300 -11.69 -21.44 5.49
N GLU A 301 -12.76 -22.01 6.04
CA GLU A 301 -13.62 -22.95 5.32
C GLU A 301 -14.36 -22.28 4.15
N THR A 302 -14.87 -21.06 4.36
CA THR A 302 -15.60 -20.32 3.31
C THR A 302 -14.67 -19.85 2.20
N ALA A 303 -13.46 -19.36 2.54
CA ALA A 303 -12.44 -19.00 1.57
C ALA A 303 -12.04 -20.19 0.68
N LEU A 304 -11.83 -21.37 1.28
CA LEU A 304 -11.56 -22.60 0.54
C LEU A 304 -12.74 -22.99 -0.37
N ARG A 305 -13.98 -22.90 0.14
CA ARG A 305 -15.19 -23.23 -0.61
C ARG A 305 -15.36 -22.35 -1.85
N ILE A 306 -15.17 -21.04 -1.72
CA ILE A 306 -15.18 -20.08 -2.84
C ILE A 306 -14.20 -20.51 -3.92
N VAL A 307 -12.95 -20.82 -3.55
CA VAL A 307 -11.93 -21.25 -4.53
C VAL A 307 -12.33 -22.55 -5.22
N GLN A 308 -12.81 -23.54 -4.47
CA GLN A 308 -13.26 -24.81 -5.04
C GLN A 308 -14.43 -24.61 -6.02
N GLU A 309 -15.35 -23.70 -5.72
CA GLU A 309 -16.45 -23.34 -6.64
C GLU A 309 -15.96 -22.66 -7.91
N ARG A 310 -15.01 -21.72 -7.81
CA ARG A 310 -14.39 -21.09 -8.99
C ARG A 310 -13.71 -22.13 -9.88
N ASN A 311 -13.00 -23.07 -9.27
CA ASN A 311 -12.33 -24.15 -9.98
C ASN A 311 -13.34 -25.10 -10.66
N ARG A 312 -14.44 -25.46 -9.98
CA ARG A 312 -15.54 -26.26 -10.57
C ARG A 312 -16.22 -25.54 -11.74
N ARG A 313 -16.23 -24.21 -11.74
CA ARG A 313 -16.71 -23.36 -12.85
C ARG A 313 -15.65 -23.08 -13.93
N GLY A 314 -14.46 -23.69 -13.81
CA GLY A 314 -13.41 -23.65 -14.83
C GLY A 314 -12.29 -22.62 -14.62
N ASP A 315 -12.36 -21.76 -13.60
CA ASP A 315 -11.30 -20.77 -13.32
C ASP A 315 -10.23 -21.35 -12.38
N THR A 316 -9.39 -22.24 -12.91
CA THR A 316 -8.30 -22.93 -12.17
C THR A 316 -7.15 -22.01 -11.73
N ARG A 317 -7.20 -20.73 -12.11
CA ARG A 317 -6.25 -19.69 -11.67
C ARG A 317 -6.75 -18.91 -10.47
N VAL A 318 -7.91 -19.26 -9.91
CA VAL A 318 -8.23 -18.92 -8.52
C VAL A 318 -7.61 -19.99 -7.63
N ARG A 319 -6.72 -19.58 -6.72
CA ARG A 319 -5.95 -20.50 -5.90
C ARG A 319 -6.13 -20.15 -4.43
N HIS A 320 -6.23 -21.18 -3.60
CA HIS A 320 -6.35 -21.04 -2.16
C HIS A 320 -4.97 -21.09 -1.53
N TRP A 321 -4.69 -20.14 -0.65
CA TRP A 321 -3.53 -20.16 0.21
C TRP A 321 -3.98 -19.96 1.65
N HIS A 322 -3.86 -20.99 2.47
CA HIS A 322 -3.99 -20.86 3.92
C HIS A 322 -2.57 -20.76 4.46
N TYR A 323 -2.27 -19.67 5.17
CA TYR A 323 -0.98 -19.51 5.82
C TYR A 323 -1.09 -19.91 7.29
N ASP A 324 -0.11 -20.68 7.74
CA ASP A 324 -0.04 -21.19 9.09
C ASP A 324 0.29 -20.04 10.05
N GLY A 325 -0.66 -19.77 10.95
CA GLY A 325 -0.56 -18.74 11.98
C GLY A 325 0.07 -19.22 13.29
N SER A 326 0.44 -20.49 13.41
CA SER A 326 0.89 -21.12 14.66
C SER A 326 2.21 -20.55 15.20
N ALA A 327 3.10 -20.11 14.31
CA ALA A 327 4.39 -19.53 14.64
C ALA A 327 4.35 -18.00 14.87
N LEU A 328 3.18 -17.36 14.77
CA LEU A 328 3.05 -15.91 14.88
C LEU A 328 2.95 -15.46 16.34
N ASP A 329 3.78 -14.48 16.72
CA ASP A 329 3.85 -13.93 18.08
C ASP A 329 2.73 -12.91 18.39
N ARG A 330 2.19 -12.27 17.35
CA ARG A 330 1.13 -11.26 17.42
C ARG A 330 1.45 -10.15 18.42
N LEU A 331 2.70 -9.68 18.41
CA LEU A 331 3.19 -8.64 19.31
C LEU A 331 3.02 -7.21 18.78
N GLY A 332 2.53 -7.05 17.54
CA GLY A 332 2.14 -5.74 17.01
C GLY A 332 0.96 -5.13 17.77
N CYS A 333 0.62 -3.88 17.45
CA CYS A 333 -0.51 -3.18 18.08
C CYS A 333 -1.80 -4.03 18.05
N ASP A 334 -2.54 -4.04 19.16
CA ASP A 334 -3.85 -4.71 19.24
C ASP A 334 -3.84 -6.17 18.79
N TRP A 335 -2.78 -6.90 19.15
CA TRP A 335 -2.57 -8.31 18.79
C TRP A 335 -2.46 -8.57 17.27
N HIS A 336 -2.04 -7.56 16.49
CA HIS A 336 -1.72 -7.72 15.08
C HIS A 336 -0.35 -8.41 14.89
N PRO A 337 -0.09 -8.95 13.67
CA PRO A 337 1.22 -9.48 13.32
C PRO A 337 2.34 -8.48 13.58
N SER A 338 3.40 -8.92 14.25
CA SER A 338 4.62 -8.12 14.38
C SER A 338 5.44 -8.09 13.09
N ALA A 339 6.50 -7.28 13.03
CA ALA A 339 7.45 -7.28 11.93
C ALA A 339 8.15 -8.64 11.77
N HIS A 340 8.29 -9.41 12.85
CA HIS A 340 8.76 -10.79 12.80
C HIS A 340 7.73 -11.69 12.11
N ASP A 341 6.46 -11.60 12.51
CA ASP A 341 5.36 -12.35 11.90
C ASP A 341 5.22 -12.06 10.40
N HIS A 342 5.35 -10.80 9.98
CA HIS A 342 5.31 -10.45 8.56
C HIS A 342 6.43 -11.09 7.74
N ARG A 343 7.62 -11.32 8.33
CA ARG A 343 8.69 -12.06 7.66
C ARG A 343 8.35 -13.54 7.51
N ILE A 344 7.73 -14.15 8.53
CA ILE A 344 7.24 -15.53 8.46
C ILE A 344 6.17 -15.65 7.36
N ILE A 345 5.15 -14.80 7.38
CA ILE A 345 4.07 -14.80 6.38
C ILE A 345 4.65 -14.56 4.98
N SER A 346 5.61 -13.65 4.84
CA SER A 346 6.29 -13.39 3.57
C SER A 346 7.05 -14.60 3.05
N GLY A 347 7.74 -15.34 3.92
CA GLY A 347 8.43 -16.59 3.58
C GLY A 347 7.45 -17.66 3.09
N GLN A 348 6.36 -17.89 3.85
CA GLN A 348 5.32 -18.83 3.43
C GLN A 348 4.69 -18.46 2.09
N LEU A 349 4.48 -17.16 1.83
CA LEU A 349 3.94 -16.69 0.56
C LEU A 349 4.94 -16.89 -0.60
N ASP A 350 6.23 -16.62 -0.38
CA ASP A 350 7.26 -16.84 -1.38
C ASP A 350 7.30 -18.31 -1.81
N ASP A 351 7.30 -19.23 -0.84
CA ASP A 351 7.27 -20.67 -1.07
C ASP A 351 6.00 -21.10 -1.83
N TYR A 352 4.85 -20.54 -1.44
CA TYR A 352 3.58 -20.80 -2.13
C TYR A 352 3.59 -20.31 -3.58
N LEU A 353 4.05 -19.09 -3.83
CA LEU A 353 4.10 -18.51 -5.18
C LEU A 353 5.10 -19.26 -6.08
N ALA A 354 6.21 -19.76 -5.52
CA ALA A 354 7.19 -20.57 -6.23
C ALA A 354 6.59 -21.91 -6.72
N ALA A 355 5.59 -22.46 -6.02
CA ALA A 355 4.89 -23.68 -6.40
C ALA A 355 3.78 -23.46 -7.46
N LEU A 356 3.41 -22.21 -7.77
CA LEU A 356 2.45 -21.92 -8.84
C LEU A 356 3.12 -22.05 -10.22
N PRO A 357 2.40 -22.48 -11.27
CA PRO A 357 2.90 -22.44 -12.65
C PRO A 357 2.85 -20.99 -13.19
N LEU A 358 3.48 -20.07 -12.47
CA LEU A 358 3.50 -18.65 -12.71
C LEU A 358 4.49 -18.31 -13.82
N ARG A 359 4.03 -17.54 -14.80
CA ARG A 359 4.88 -16.91 -15.82
C ARG A 359 4.73 -15.41 -15.65
N TRP A 360 5.83 -14.75 -15.30
CA TRP A 360 5.90 -13.31 -15.10
C TRP A 360 5.68 -12.55 -16.41
#